data_AF-V8NRM6-F1
#
_entry.id   AF-V8NRM6-F1
#
_cell.length_a   1.000
_cell.length_b   1.000
_cell.length_c   1.000
_cell.angle_alpha   90.00
_cell.angle_beta   90.00
_cell.angle_gamma   90.00
#
_symmetry.space_group_name_H-M   'P 1'
#
loop_
_entity.id
_entity.type
_entity.pdbx_description
1 polymer ?
#
loop_
_entity_poly.entity_id
_entity_poly.type
_entity_poly.pdbx_seq_one_letter_code
_entity_poly.pdbx_strand_id
1 'polypeptide(L)'
;MAPLLSLGIGLLLFLLWARYRGIEYVLVHHRWIFVCLFLLPLSVLFDIYYQLRAWAVQKLHCAPRQHDLRVRNIQKQVREWKAEGQKTYMCTGRPGWLTMSLRIGKYKKTLKNITINLMDILDVDTERQVVRVEPLVSMGQLTAHLNRIGWTIPVVPELDDLTVGGLLMGTGIESSSHIYGLFQHICVACELVLADGSHVRCTPEENSDLFYAVPWSCGTLGFLVAAEIKMIPSKNYVKLHYEPVRGLKTICKRFAEESEKKENHFVEGIVYSLEEAVIMTGVLTNEIEQEKDIIPFGNHPIFRCLFGWMVPPKISLLKLTQGEAIRKLYEQHHVIQDMMIPMKSLEQCIQTFHSVIKVYPLWLCPFILPHNPGMVHPKGDEEELCVDVGAYGMPQTKHFEAMASTRQLEKFVRNVHG
;
A
#
# COMPACT_ATOMS: atom_id res chain seq x y z
N MET A 1 -40.84 1.28 50.45
CA MET A 1 -39.47 1.58 50.01
C MET A 1 -38.80 0.46 49.18
N ALA A 2 -39.21 -0.82 49.32
CA ALA A 2 -38.63 -1.93 48.54
C ALA A 2 -38.86 -1.90 47.00
N PRO A 3 -40.01 -1.48 46.43
CA PRO A 3 -40.24 -1.57 44.97
C PRO A 3 -39.57 -0.45 44.16
N LEU A 4 -39.23 0.68 44.78
CA LEU A 4 -38.47 1.76 44.14
C LEU A 4 -36.98 1.43 44.02
N LEU A 5 -36.43 0.70 45.00
CA LEU A 5 -35.06 0.18 44.97
C LEU A 5 -34.87 -0.90 43.90
N SER A 6 -35.85 -1.79 43.69
CA SER A 6 -35.77 -2.82 42.65
C SER A 6 -35.87 -2.25 41.22
N LEU A 7 -36.70 -1.21 41.02
CA LEU A 7 -36.78 -0.46 39.76
C LEU A 7 -35.48 0.30 39.45
N GLY A 8 -34.87 0.91 40.46
CA GLY A 8 -33.56 1.58 40.33
C GLY A 8 -32.43 0.61 39.97
N ILE A 9 -32.38 -0.55 40.62
CA ILE A 9 -31.40 -1.60 40.31
C ILE A 9 -31.64 -2.18 38.91
N GLY A 10 -32.90 -2.39 38.51
CA GLY A 10 -33.25 -2.86 37.16
C GLY A 10 -32.86 -1.87 36.06
N LEU A 11 -33.08 -0.57 36.28
CA LEU A 11 -32.64 0.48 35.35
C LEU A 11 -31.12 0.55 35.25
N LEU A 12 -30.41 0.42 36.37
CA LEU A 12 -28.95 0.46 36.42
C LEU A 12 -28.33 -0.77 35.75
N LEU A 13 -28.92 -1.95 35.92
CA LEU A 13 -28.55 -3.19 35.22
C LEU A 13 -28.86 -3.11 33.72
N PHE A 14 -29.98 -2.51 33.32
CA PHE A 14 -30.31 -2.26 31.91
C PHE A 14 -29.35 -1.24 31.27
N LEU A 15 -29.00 -0.16 31.98
CA LEU A 15 -28.02 0.82 31.51
C LEU A 15 -26.61 0.22 31.43
N LEU A 16 -26.23 -0.64 32.37
CA LEU A 16 -24.97 -1.39 32.31
C LEU A 16 -24.98 -2.40 31.16
N TRP A 17 -26.09 -3.11 30.94
CA TRP A 17 -26.26 -4.03 29.81
C TRP A 17 -26.26 -3.31 28.47
N ALA A 18 -26.94 -2.17 28.36
CA ALA A 18 -26.93 -1.32 27.18
C ALA A 18 -25.53 -0.74 26.92
N ARG A 19 -24.82 -0.33 27.97
CA ARG A 19 -23.45 0.19 27.89
C ARG A 19 -22.42 -0.86 27.50
N TYR A 20 -22.57 -2.12 27.92
CA TYR A 20 -21.60 -3.18 27.59
C TYR A 20 -22.02 -4.00 26.37
N ARG A 21 -23.21 -4.61 26.39
CA ARG A 21 -23.69 -5.48 25.30
C ARG A 21 -24.47 -4.75 24.22
N GLY A 22 -25.21 -3.69 24.57
CA GLY A 22 -25.95 -2.89 23.59
C GLY A 22 -25.05 -2.12 22.63
N ILE A 23 -24.00 -1.48 23.14
CA ILE A 23 -22.98 -0.81 22.33
C ILE A 23 -22.24 -1.81 21.44
N GLU A 24 -21.84 -2.96 21.97
CA GLU A 24 -21.19 -4.01 21.18
C GLU A 24 -22.14 -4.54 20.09
N TYR A 25 -23.41 -4.77 20.41
CA TYR A 25 -24.43 -5.19 19.44
C TYR A 25 -24.65 -4.15 18.34
N VAL A 26 -24.74 -2.86 18.68
CA VAL A 26 -24.87 -1.77 17.70
C VAL A 26 -23.60 -1.63 16.85
N LEU A 27 -22.42 -1.77 17.44
CA LEU A 27 -21.14 -1.72 16.70
C LEU A 27 -20.96 -2.92 15.77
N VAL A 28 -21.56 -4.07 16.08
CA VAL A 28 -21.48 -5.28 15.25
C VAL A 28 -22.59 -5.32 14.19
N HIS A 29 -23.85 -5.06 14.55
CA HIS A 29 -25.01 -5.22 13.67
C HIS A 29 -25.47 -3.93 12.98
N HIS A 30 -25.23 -2.76 13.59
CA HIS A 30 -25.57 -1.44 13.05
C HIS A 30 -24.33 -0.56 12.88
N ARG A 31 -23.20 -1.21 12.57
CA ARG A 31 -21.88 -0.58 12.40
C ARG A 31 -21.92 0.64 11.47
N TRP A 32 -22.77 0.60 10.44
CA TRP A 32 -22.95 1.69 9.49
C TRP A 32 -23.36 3.01 10.15
N ILE A 33 -24.18 2.99 11.22
CA ILE A 33 -24.61 4.21 11.94
C ILE A 33 -23.38 4.90 12.55
N PHE A 34 -22.55 4.13 13.24
CA PHE A 34 -21.34 4.66 13.86
C PHE A 34 -20.33 5.14 12.81
N VAL A 35 -20.15 4.35 11.75
CA VAL A 35 -19.24 4.69 10.65
C VAL A 35 -19.67 5.99 9.97
N CYS A 36 -20.93 6.10 9.55
CA CYS A 36 -21.42 7.24 8.80
C CYS A 36 -21.50 8.53 9.64
N LEU A 37 -21.94 8.45 10.90
CA LEU A 37 -22.18 9.65 11.71
C LEU A 37 -20.97 10.15 12.49
N PHE A 38 -19.99 9.30 12.79
CA PHE A 38 -18.86 9.67 13.64
C PHE A 38 -17.52 9.41 12.96
N LEU A 39 -17.32 8.20 12.42
CA LEU A 39 -16.03 7.82 11.88
C LEU A 39 -15.68 8.59 10.60
N LEU A 40 -16.63 8.69 9.65
CA LEU A 40 -16.37 9.41 8.40
C LEU A 40 -16.16 10.92 8.64
N PRO A 41 -16.98 11.64 9.44
CA PRO A 41 -16.69 13.05 9.76
C PRO A 41 -15.35 13.25 10.46
N LEU A 42 -15.00 12.37 11.41
CA LEU A 42 -13.70 12.43 12.11
C LEU A 42 -12.54 12.17 11.14
N SER A 43 -12.72 11.28 10.16
CA SER A 43 -11.75 11.08 9.06
C SER A 43 -11.46 12.38 8.34
N VAL A 44 -12.50 13.09 7.92
CA VAL A 44 -12.37 14.33 7.15
C VAL A 44 -11.63 15.38 7.96
N LEU A 45 -11.95 15.51 9.26
CA LEU A 45 -11.24 16.42 10.16
C LEU A 45 -9.75 16.05 10.31
N PHE A 46 -9.47 14.75 10.41
CA PHE A 46 -8.10 14.24 10.47
C PHE A 46 -7.32 14.56 9.19
N ASP A 47 -7.95 14.40 8.03
CA ASP A 47 -7.32 14.71 6.74
C ASP A 47 -7.06 16.19 6.57
N ILE A 48 -8.03 17.03 6.93
CA ILE A 48 -7.87 18.49 6.96
C ILE A 48 -6.69 18.87 7.85
N TYR A 49 -6.58 18.27 9.05
CA TYR A 49 -5.45 18.52 9.94
C TYR A 49 -4.11 18.17 9.30
N TYR A 50 -3.99 16.98 8.67
CA TYR A 50 -2.75 16.57 8.00
C TYR A 50 -2.40 17.46 6.80
N GLN A 51 -3.39 17.85 6.00
CA GLN A 51 -3.19 18.75 4.86
C GLN A 51 -2.76 20.15 5.32
N LEU A 52 -3.41 20.71 6.36
CA LEU A 52 -3.04 22.00 6.93
C LEU A 52 -1.64 21.96 7.55
N ARG A 53 -1.28 20.88 8.25
CA ARG A 53 0.07 20.65 8.77
C ARG A 53 1.09 20.66 7.63
N ALA A 54 0.88 19.83 6.60
CA ALA A 54 1.80 19.71 5.47
C ALA A 54 1.98 21.05 4.74
N TRP A 55 0.87 21.75 4.47
CA TRP A 55 0.89 23.09 3.88
C TRP A 55 1.69 24.09 4.72
N ALA A 56 1.47 24.11 6.04
CA ALA A 56 2.18 25.01 6.95
C ALA A 56 3.69 24.73 6.98
N VAL A 57 4.07 23.45 7.10
CA VAL A 57 5.49 23.04 7.12
C VAL A 57 6.19 23.39 5.82
N GLN A 58 5.53 23.17 4.68
CA GLN A 58 6.08 23.49 3.35
C GLN A 58 6.22 25.01 3.18
N LYS A 59 5.19 25.80 3.50
CA LYS A 59 5.21 27.25 3.30
C LYS A 59 6.21 27.97 4.19
N LEU A 60 6.44 27.44 5.39
CA LEU A 60 7.44 27.96 6.32
C LEU A 60 8.87 27.49 6.01
N HIS A 61 9.08 26.66 4.98
CA HIS A 61 10.38 26.06 4.61
C HIS A 61 11.08 25.38 5.80
N CYS A 62 10.31 24.88 6.77
CA CYS A 62 10.86 24.26 7.99
C CYS A 62 11.42 22.86 7.72
N ALA A 63 10.90 22.15 6.71
CA ALA A 63 11.21 20.74 6.47
C ALA A 63 12.70 20.46 6.16
N PRO A 64 13.34 21.10 5.17
CA PRO A 64 14.74 20.81 4.85
C PRO A 64 15.68 21.21 6.00
N ARG A 65 15.40 22.35 6.64
CA ARG A 65 16.22 22.90 7.74
C ARG A 65 16.17 22.05 9.01
N GLN A 66 15.06 21.32 9.24
CA GLN A 66 14.88 20.48 10.42
C GLN A 66 15.17 19.00 10.16
N HIS A 67 15.28 18.58 8.89
CA HIS A 67 15.56 17.20 8.52
C HIS A 67 16.80 16.66 9.24
N ASP A 68 17.95 17.33 9.10
CA ASP A 68 19.21 16.90 9.71
C ASP A 68 19.12 16.83 11.24
N LEU A 69 18.40 17.77 11.87
CA LEU A 69 18.19 17.75 13.32
C LEU A 69 17.34 16.54 13.74
N ARG A 70 16.29 16.20 12.98
CA ARG A 70 15.46 15.03 13.23
C ARG A 70 16.23 13.72 12.99
N VAL A 71 17.09 13.67 11.96
CA VAL A 71 18.00 12.53 11.73
C VAL A 71 18.97 12.37 12.90
N ARG A 72 19.58 13.45 13.40
CA ARG A 72 20.44 13.41 14.60
C ARG A 72 19.70 12.89 15.83
N ASN A 73 18.42 13.24 16.00
CA ASN A 73 17.59 12.70 17.08
C ASN A 73 17.34 11.20 16.93
N ILE A 74 17.20 10.68 15.71
CA ILE A 74 17.10 9.23 15.44
C ILE A 74 18.44 8.56 15.77
N GLN A 75 19.57 9.10 15.32
CA GLN A 75 20.90 8.60 15.67
C GLN A 75 21.12 8.57 17.19
N LYS A 76 20.67 9.61 17.91
CA LYS A 76 20.73 9.68 19.37
C LYS A 76 19.95 8.53 20.02
N GLN A 77 18.71 8.29 19.61
CA GLN A 77 17.89 7.17 20.13
C GLN A 77 18.56 5.80 19.88
N VAL A 78 19.16 5.60 18.71
CA VAL A 78 19.89 4.36 18.39
C VAL A 78 21.15 4.20 19.25
N ARG A 79 21.92 5.28 19.46
CA ARG A 79 23.11 5.27 20.33
C ARG A 79 22.75 5.03 21.79
N GLU A 80 21.64 5.59 22.27
CA GLU A 80 21.09 5.32 23.60
C GLU A 80 20.71 3.85 23.76
N TRP A 81 19.98 3.27 22.79
CA TRP A 81 19.67 1.85 22.77
C TRP A 81 20.94 0.97 22.80
N LYS A 82 21.99 1.36 22.07
CA LYS A 82 23.29 0.67 22.08
C LYS A 82 23.98 0.79 23.44
N ALA A 83 23.95 1.97 24.07
CA ALA A 83 24.51 2.21 25.40
C ALA A 83 23.74 1.46 26.51
N GLU A 84 22.44 1.23 26.33
CA GLU A 84 21.61 0.38 27.21
C GLU A 84 21.97 -1.12 27.13
N GLY A 85 22.94 -1.50 26.28
CA GLY A 85 23.44 -2.87 26.14
C GLY A 85 22.64 -3.75 25.20
N GLN A 86 21.88 -3.16 24.26
CA GLN A 86 21.17 -3.89 23.18
C GLN A 86 20.22 -5.00 23.68
N LYS A 87 19.56 -4.78 24.83
CA LYS A 87 18.72 -5.80 25.50
C LYS A 87 17.54 -6.32 24.66
N THR A 88 17.10 -5.56 23.66
CA THR A 88 15.97 -5.89 22.78
C THR A 88 16.29 -5.44 21.35
N TYR A 89 15.62 -6.00 20.34
CA TYR A 89 15.70 -5.44 18.99
C TYR A 89 14.97 -4.09 18.89
N MET A 90 15.32 -3.29 17.89
CA MET A 90 14.65 -2.05 17.59
C MET A 90 13.53 -2.25 16.56
N CYS A 91 12.54 -1.36 16.57
CA CYS A 91 11.58 -1.23 15.50
C CYS A 91 11.11 0.22 15.36
N THR A 92 10.43 0.54 14.25
CA THR A 92 9.87 1.87 14.06
C THR A 92 8.82 2.17 15.13
N GLY A 93 8.84 3.37 15.70
CA GLY A 93 7.84 3.85 16.65
C GLY A 93 6.51 4.25 16.01
N ARG A 94 6.34 4.06 14.69
CA ARG A 94 5.08 4.33 13.99
C ARG A 94 3.95 3.50 14.62
N PRO A 95 2.86 4.12 15.09
CA PRO A 95 1.73 3.41 15.67
C PRO A 95 1.18 2.31 14.76
N GLY A 96 0.82 1.17 15.34
CA GLY A 96 0.33 0.02 14.57
C GLY A 96 -0.96 0.28 13.79
N TRP A 97 -1.83 1.19 14.24
CA TRP A 97 -3.07 1.53 13.54
C TRP A 97 -2.84 2.33 12.25
N LEU A 98 -1.66 2.94 12.07
CA LEU A 98 -1.30 3.65 10.83
C LEU A 98 -0.73 2.72 9.75
N THR A 99 -0.51 1.42 10.05
CA THR A 99 -0.02 0.47 9.02
C THR A 99 -1.15 0.04 8.09
N MET A 100 -0.83 -0.23 6.82
CA MET A 100 -1.78 -0.82 5.88
C MET A 100 -1.97 -2.33 6.07
N SER A 101 -1.13 -3.00 6.86
CA SER A 101 -1.35 -4.41 7.23
C SER A 101 -2.56 -4.58 8.16
N LEU A 102 -3.38 -5.61 7.91
CA LEU A 102 -4.45 -6.04 8.84
C LEU A 102 -3.89 -6.75 10.08
N ARG A 103 -2.60 -7.13 10.07
CA ARG A 103 -1.96 -7.83 11.18
C ARG A 103 -1.60 -6.85 12.31
N ILE A 104 -1.82 -7.30 13.54
CA ILE A 104 -1.43 -6.56 14.74
C ILE A 104 0.07 -6.74 14.98
N GLY A 105 0.82 -5.63 14.95
CA GLY A 105 2.25 -5.61 15.26
C GLY A 105 2.57 -5.81 16.74
N LYS A 106 2.29 -7.02 17.28
CA LYS A 106 2.52 -7.37 18.70
C LYS A 106 3.97 -7.14 19.14
N TYR A 107 4.92 -7.31 18.22
CA TYR A 107 6.35 -7.07 18.45
C TYR A 107 6.66 -5.65 18.94
N LYS A 108 5.86 -4.64 18.58
CA LYS A 108 6.06 -3.24 19.02
C LYS A 108 5.91 -3.05 20.54
N LYS A 109 5.32 -4.01 21.25
CA LYS A 109 5.20 -3.98 22.71
C LYS A 109 6.46 -4.44 23.43
N THR A 110 7.30 -5.24 22.76
CA THR A 110 8.50 -5.86 23.34
C THR A 110 9.79 -5.23 22.82
N LEU A 111 9.78 -4.72 21.59
CA LEU A 111 10.94 -4.09 20.95
C LEU A 111 11.07 -2.60 21.32
N LYS A 112 12.30 -2.07 21.28
CA LYS A 112 12.55 -0.64 21.45
C LYS A 112 11.97 0.14 20.26
N ASN A 113 11.03 1.04 20.53
CA ASN A 113 10.43 1.88 19.50
C ASN A 113 11.31 3.11 19.25
N ILE A 114 11.81 3.25 18.02
CA ILE A 114 12.58 4.41 17.57
C ILE A 114 11.64 5.36 16.84
N THR A 115 11.44 6.55 17.38
CA THR A 115 10.50 7.53 16.82
C THR A 115 11.11 8.19 15.59
N ILE A 116 10.51 7.92 14.44
CA ILE A 116 10.89 8.44 13.12
C ILE A 116 9.71 9.27 12.64
N ASN A 117 9.72 10.57 12.94
CA ASN A 117 8.66 11.49 12.54
C ASN A 117 9.11 12.33 11.34
N LEU A 118 9.35 11.64 10.23
CA LEU A 118 9.88 12.18 8.98
C LEU A 118 8.82 12.01 7.88
N MET A 119 8.03 13.06 7.60
CA MET A 119 6.83 13.07 6.75
C MET A 119 6.85 14.17 5.67
N ASP A 120 7.99 14.79 5.42
CA ASP A 120 8.07 15.98 4.58
C ASP A 120 8.79 15.71 3.24
N ILE A 121 8.34 16.42 2.20
CA ILE A 121 9.05 16.49 0.92
C ILE A 121 10.20 17.47 1.12
N LEU A 122 11.43 17.03 0.86
CA LEU A 122 12.65 17.76 1.19
C LEU A 122 13.08 18.67 0.05
N ASP A 123 13.07 18.15 -1.18
CA ASP A 123 13.51 18.89 -2.36
C ASP A 123 12.89 18.31 -3.64
N VAL A 124 12.70 19.16 -4.64
CA VAL A 124 12.23 18.77 -5.98
C VAL A 124 13.18 19.38 -7.00
N ASP A 125 13.97 18.53 -7.64
CA ASP A 125 14.91 18.91 -8.68
C ASP A 125 14.32 18.58 -10.06
N THR A 126 13.85 19.61 -10.76
CA THR A 126 13.26 19.48 -12.10
C THR A 126 14.31 19.29 -13.20
N GLU A 127 15.57 19.65 -12.96
CA GLU A 127 16.66 19.47 -13.92
C GLU A 127 17.15 18.01 -13.90
N ARG A 128 17.38 17.47 -12.71
CA ARG A 128 17.75 16.05 -12.52
C ARG A 128 16.56 15.10 -12.60
N GLN A 129 15.34 15.62 -12.60
CA GLN A 129 14.09 14.85 -12.54
C GLN A 129 14.07 13.91 -11.33
N VAL A 130 14.36 14.45 -10.15
CA VAL A 130 14.41 13.71 -8.90
C VAL A 130 13.68 14.47 -7.79
N VAL A 131 12.87 13.76 -7.01
CA VAL A 131 12.28 14.27 -5.77
C VAL A 131 12.93 13.59 -4.57
N ARG A 132 13.38 14.39 -3.59
CA ARG A 132 13.92 13.91 -2.32
C ARG A 132 12.85 14.01 -1.24
N VAL A 133 12.57 12.91 -0.57
CA VAL A 133 11.45 12.78 0.36
C VAL A 133 11.84 12.02 1.63
N GLU A 134 11.12 12.32 2.72
CA GLU A 134 11.20 11.55 3.95
C GLU A 134 10.35 10.25 3.88
N PRO A 135 10.71 9.20 4.65
CA PRO A 135 10.13 7.86 4.54
C PRO A 135 8.62 7.77 4.80
N LEU A 136 8.05 8.66 5.62
CA LEU A 136 6.62 8.64 5.93
C LEU A 136 5.80 9.62 5.08
N VAL A 137 6.40 10.22 4.04
CA VAL A 137 5.62 10.90 3.00
C VAL A 137 4.69 9.86 2.38
N SER A 138 3.38 10.16 2.36
CA SER A 138 2.38 9.29 1.75
C SER A 138 2.32 9.49 0.24
N MET A 139 1.82 8.49 -0.50
CA MET A 139 1.64 8.60 -1.95
C MET A 139 0.71 9.75 -2.30
N GLY A 140 -0.39 9.92 -1.56
CA GLY A 140 -1.31 11.04 -1.77
C GLY A 140 -0.67 12.42 -1.54
N GLN A 141 0.23 12.54 -0.55
CA GLN A 141 0.98 13.78 -0.34
C GLN A 141 1.97 14.03 -1.49
N LEU A 142 2.66 12.99 -1.95
CA LEU A 142 3.65 13.08 -3.00
C LEU A 142 3.02 13.44 -4.34
N THR A 143 1.99 12.71 -4.77
CA THR A 143 1.29 12.94 -6.05
C THR A 143 0.59 14.29 -6.04
N ALA A 144 -0.08 14.69 -4.96
CA ALA A 144 -0.72 16.01 -4.87
C ALA A 144 0.27 17.17 -4.95
N HIS A 145 1.50 16.99 -4.44
CA HIS A 145 2.55 18.00 -4.55
C HIS A 145 3.13 18.05 -5.97
N LEU A 146 3.55 16.90 -6.52
CA LEU A 146 4.19 16.82 -7.83
C LEU A 146 3.26 17.20 -8.98
N ASN A 147 1.99 16.73 -8.97
CA ASN A 147 1.06 17.00 -10.05
C ASN A 147 0.78 18.51 -10.23
N ARG A 148 0.82 19.29 -9.14
CA ARG A 148 0.63 20.75 -9.18
C ARG A 148 1.75 21.48 -9.92
N ILE A 149 2.94 20.90 -9.97
CA ILE A 149 4.10 21.45 -10.65
C ILE A 149 4.38 20.74 -11.98
N GLY A 150 3.45 19.92 -12.47
CA GLY A 150 3.53 19.24 -13.77
C GLY A 150 4.36 17.95 -13.76
N TRP A 151 4.61 17.36 -12.60
CA TRP A 151 5.42 16.15 -12.45
C TRP A 151 4.63 15.02 -11.77
N THR A 152 5.06 13.79 -11.96
CA THR A 152 4.60 12.61 -11.20
C THR A 152 5.75 11.62 -11.03
N ILE A 153 5.57 10.57 -10.25
CA ILE A 153 6.52 9.46 -10.16
C ILE A 153 6.16 8.39 -11.20
N PRO A 154 7.13 7.61 -11.73
CA PRO A 154 6.84 6.60 -12.75
C PRO A 154 5.95 5.46 -12.29
N VAL A 155 6.05 5.05 -11.02
CA VAL A 155 5.23 4.00 -10.39
C VAL A 155 4.43 4.64 -9.27
N VAL A 156 3.11 4.73 -9.45
CA VAL A 156 2.18 5.44 -8.54
C VAL A 156 1.20 4.46 -7.90
N PRO A 157 1.51 3.86 -6.73
CA PRO A 157 0.61 2.91 -6.09
C PRO A 157 -0.78 3.48 -5.80
N GLU A 158 -1.82 2.67 -5.96
CA GLU A 158 -3.24 3.04 -5.89
C GLU A 158 -3.64 3.71 -4.56
N LEU A 159 -3.06 3.29 -3.43
CA LEU A 159 -3.49 3.72 -2.11
C LEU A 159 -2.70 4.93 -1.59
N ASP A 160 -3.38 6.06 -1.43
CA ASP A 160 -2.82 7.33 -0.95
C ASP A 160 -2.12 7.27 0.41
N ASP A 161 -2.57 6.37 1.30
CA ASP A 161 -2.04 6.20 2.67
C ASP A 161 -0.73 5.38 2.70
N LEU A 162 -0.31 4.78 1.57
CA LEU A 162 0.98 4.08 1.47
C LEU A 162 2.13 5.09 1.56
N THR A 163 3.18 4.72 2.29
CA THR A 163 4.34 5.59 2.54
C THR A 163 5.52 5.18 1.68
N VAL A 164 6.32 6.16 1.23
CA VAL A 164 7.55 5.93 0.44
C VAL A 164 8.44 4.85 1.04
N GLY A 165 8.72 4.91 2.34
CA GLY A 165 9.60 3.93 2.99
C GLY A 165 9.00 2.53 3.09
N GLY A 166 7.67 2.44 3.15
CA GLY A 166 6.96 1.15 3.13
C GLY A 166 7.04 0.48 1.76
N LEU A 167 6.91 1.26 0.70
CA LEU A 167 7.02 0.79 -0.68
C LEU A 167 8.46 0.43 -1.05
N LEU A 168 9.42 1.25 -0.64
CA LEU A 168 10.84 1.02 -0.93
C LEU A 168 11.40 -0.20 -0.19
N MET A 169 11.15 -0.34 1.11
CA MET A 169 11.70 -1.45 1.91
C MET A 169 10.82 -2.71 1.93
N GLY A 170 9.57 -2.59 1.48
CA GLY A 170 8.63 -3.69 1.33
C GLY A 170 8.54 -4.09 -0.14
N THR A 171 7.36 -3.87 -0.72
CA THR A 171 7.09 -4.03 -2.14
C THR A 171 6.23 -2.86 -2.61
N GLY A 172 6.36 -2.50 -3.87
CA GLY A 172 5.52 -1.52 -4.54
C GLY A 172 5.45 -1.85 -6.02
N ILE A 173 4.26 -2.19 -6.49
CA ILE A 173 3.96 -2.54 -7.87
C ILE A 173 2.72 -1.76 -8.30
N GLU A 174 2.66 -1.36 -9.56
CA GLU A 174 1.45 -0.80 -10.14
C GLU A 174 1.40 -1.02 -11.66
N SER A 175 0.31 -0.67 -12.33
CA SER A 175 0.07 -0.86 -13.77
C SER A 175 1.20 -0.38 -14.71
N SER A 176 2.01 0.59 -14.29
CA SER A 176 3.16 1.10 -15.06
C SER A 176 4.46 0.31 -14.83
N SER A 177 4.46 -0.63 -13.89
CA SER A 177 5.63 -1.44 -13.52
C SER A 177 6.12 -2.33 -14.65
N HIS A 178 5.32 -2.63 -15.68
CA HIS A 178 5.81 -3.33 -16.87
C HIS A 178 6.81 -2.51 -17.70
N ILE A 179 6.87 -1.19 -17.48
CA ILE A 179 7.87 -0.28 -18.07
C ILE A 179 8.98 0.00 -17.07
N TYR A 180 8.63 0.40 -15.85
CA TYR A 180 9.57 0.97 -14.88
C TYR A 180 10.04 -0.01 -13.81
N GLY A 181 9.48 -1.23 -13.80
CA GLY A 181 9.67 -2.22 -12.75
C GLY A 181 8.97 -1.84 -11.45
N LEU A 182 9.38 -2.47 -10.36
CA LEU A 182 8.92 -2.17 -9.00
C LEU A 182 9.34 -0.77 -8.52
N PHE A 183 8.66 -0.26 -7.49
CA PHE A 183 8.90 1.05 -6.87
C PHE A 183 10.37 1.26 -6.43
N GLN A 184 11.06 0.19 -6.05
CA GLN A 184 12.48 0.25 -5.73
C GLN A 184 13.38 0.65 -6.92
N HIS A 185 13.00 0.31 -8.16
CA HIS A 185 13.80 0.59 -9.35
C HIS A 185 13.73 2.05 -9.80
N ILE A 186 12.73 2.80 -9.31
CA ILE A 186 12.63 4.25 -9.53
C ILE A 186 13.33 5.05 -8.41
N CYS A 187 13.86 4.39 -7.39
CA CYS A 187 14.71 5.00 -6.37
C CYS A 187 16.15 5.12 -6.89
N VAL A 188 16.78 6.30 -6.74
CA VAL A 188 18.16 6.54 -7.18
C VAL A 188 19.14 6.70 -6.01
N ALA A 189 18.62 7.05 -4.83
CA ALA A 189 19.41 7.11 -3.62
C ALA A 189 18.52 6.90 -2.40
N CYS A 190 19.09 6.34 -1.34
CA CYS A 190 18.44 6.26 -0.04
C CYS A 190 19.43 6.60 1.08
N GLU A 191 18.91 7.05 2.21
CA GLU A 191 19.70 7.36 3.38
C GLU A 191 19.17 6.57 4.58
N LEU A 192 20.07 5.95 5.34
CA LEU A 192 19.73 5.12 6.49
C LEU A 192 20.48 5.54 7.74
N VAL A 193 19.82 5.40 8.89
CA VAL A 193 20.48 5.31 10.19
C VAL A 193 20.64 3.84 10.55
N LEU A 194 21.89 3.37 10.62
CA LEU A 194 22.22 1.97 10.92
C LEU A 194 22.23 1.69 12.42
N ALA A 195 22.36 0.42 12.79
CA ALA A 195 22.31 -0.05 14.18
C ALA A 195 23.45 0.48 15.07
N ASP A 196 24.55 0.94 14.48
CA ASP A 196 25.65 1.60 15.21
C ASP A 196 25.40 3.10 15.44
N GLY A 197 24.34 3.66 14.84
CA GLY A 197 24.00 5.09 14.88
C GLY A 197 24.73 5.93 13.84
N SER A 198 25.41 5.31 12.87
CA SER A 198 25.92 5.99 11.67
C SER A 198 24.77 6.39 10.75
N HIS A 199 24.96 7.47 9.99
CA HIS A 199 24.05 7.92 8.93
C HIS A 199 24.78 7.71 7.61
N VAL A 200 24.21 6.87 6.75
CA VAL A 200 24.84 6.41 5.51
C VAL A 200 23.93 6.73 4.34
N ARG A 201 24.52 7.25 3.25
CA ARG A 201 23.87 7.40 1.97
C ARG A 201 24.23 6.21 1.07
N CYS A 202 23.25 5.70 0.34
CA CYS A 202 23.41 4.57 -0.55
C CYS A 202 22.90 4.95 -1.94
N THR A 203 23.66 4.60 -2.96
CA THR A 203 23.35 4.74 -4.39
C THR A 203 23.87 3.48 -5.12
N PRO A 204 23.55 3.28 -6.40
CA PRO A 204 24.14 2.18 -7.16
C PRO A 204 25.69 2.19 -7.17
N GLU A 205 26.32 3.35 -7.01
CA GLU A 205 27.78 3.50 -7.01
C GLU A 205 28.40 3.64 -5.61
N GLU A 206 27.66 4.14 -4.62
CA GLU A 206 28.11 4.41 -3.25
C GLU A 206 27.35 3.52 -2.25
N ASN A 207 28.04 2.69 -1.47
CA ASN A 207 27.40 1.69 -0.58
C ASN A 207 26.37 0.83 -1.33
N SER A 208 26.76 0.37 -2.53
CA SER A 208 25.92 -0.33 -3.51
C SER A 208 25.31 -1.62 -2.96
N ASP A 209 26.09 -2.37 -2.19
CA ASP A 209 25.64 -3.57 -1.47
C ASP A 209 24.45 -3.27 -0.55
N LEU A 210 24.53 -2.19 0.23
CA LEU A 210 23.44 -1.73 1.08
C LEU A 210 22.26 -1.21 0.24
N PHE A 211 22.52 -0.43 -0.81
CA PHE A 211 21.47 0.10 -1.69
C PHE A 211 20.57 -1.01 -2.25
N TYR A 212 21.16 -2.09 -2.76
CA TYR A 212 20.43 -3.24 -3.30
C TYR A 212 19.85 -4.18 -2.23
N ALA A 213 20.36 -4.14 -0.99
CA ALA A 213 19.82 -4.92 0.13
C ALA A 213 18.62 -4.24 0.84
N VAL A 214 18.47 -2.92 0.71
CA VAL A 214 17.39 -2.15 1.36
C VAL A 214 15.99 -2.56 0.89
N PRO A 215 15.72 -2.72 -0.42
CA PRO A 215 14.46 -3.28 -0.88
C PRO A 215 14.21 -4.66 -0.29
N TRP A 216 12.95 -4.97 0.03
CA TRP A 216 12.53 -6.23 0.66
C TRP A 216 13.07 -6.49 2.07
N SER A 217 13.94 -5.64 2.62
CA SER A 217 14.48 -5.78 3.98
C SER A 217 13.43 -5.65 5.09
N CYS A 218 12.24 -5.13 4.79
CA CYS A 218 11.19 -4.83 5.77
C CYS A 218 11.68 -3.94 6.94
N GLY A 219 12.70 -3.09 6.69
CA GLY A 219 13.29 -2.19 7.68
C GLY A 219 14.20 -2.87 8.70
N THR A 220 14.74 -4.05 8.38
CA THR A 220 15.65 -4.79 9.27
C THR A 220 17.11 -4.33 9.21
N LEU A 221 17.53 -3.71 8.10
CA LEU A 221 18.91 -3.26 7.90
C LEU A 221 19.21 -1.90 8.53
N GLY A 222 18.18 -1.09 8.77
CA GLY A 222 18.31 0.25 9.34
C GLY A 222 17.02 1.05 9.21
N PHE A 223 17.07 2.28 9.73
CA PHE A 223 15.96 3.21 9.61
C PHE A 223 16.17 4.11 8.40
N LEU A 224 15.36 3.92 7.37
CA LEU A 224 15.29 4.84 6.23
C LEU A 224 14.93 6.25 6.74
N VAL A 225 15.70 7.25 6.36
CA VAL A 225 15.48 8.66 6.74
C VAL A 225 15.23 9.57 5.55
N ALA A 226 15.75 9.24 4.36
CA ALA A 226 15.42 9.92 3.12
C ALA A 226 15.49 8.96 1.93
N ALA A 227 14.76 9.28 0.86
CA ALA A 227 14.83 8.61 -0.42
C ALA A 227 14.77 9.64 -1.56
N GLU A 228 15.48 9.37 -2.64
CA GLU A 228 15.44 10.13 -3.90
C GLU A 228 14.78 9.27 -4.96
N ILE A 229 13.70 9.78 -5.55
CA ILE A 229 12.84 9.06 -6.49
C ILE A 229 12.84 9.80 -7.82
N LYS A 230 12.97 9.07 -8.92
CA LYS A 230 12.81 9.64 -10.27
C LYS A 230 11.40 10.20 -10.46
N MET A 231 11.30 11.28 -11.22
CA MET A 231 10.03 11.85 -11.67
C MET A 231 9.96 11.87 -13.20
N ILE A 232 8.73 11.88 -13.69
CA ILE A 232 8.40 12.02 -15.11
C ILE A 232 7.39 13.15 -15.29
N PRO A 233 7.33 13.78 -16.47
CA PRO A 233 6.29 14.77 -16.76
C PRO A 233 4.90 14.18 -16.56
N SER A 234 4.05 14.90 -15.84
CA SER A 234 2.65 14.53 -15.66
C SER A 234 1.81 15.01 -16.84
N LYS A 235 0.78 14.25 -17.20
CA LYS A 235 -0.26 14.69 -18.15
C LYS A 235 -1.59 14.81 -17.42
N ASN A 236 -2.51 15.59 -17.98
CA ASN A 236 -3.76 15.90 -17.31
C ASN A 236 -4.71 14.70 -17.18
N TYR A 237 -4.63 13.74 -18.11
CA TYR A 237 -5.56 12.62 -18.21
C TYR A 237 -4.86 11.31 -18.55
N VAL A 238 -5.55 10.21 -18.25
CA VAL A 238 -5.21 8.86 -18.73
C VAL A 238 -6.37 8.38 -19.60
N LYS A 239 -6.09 8.09 -20.87
CA LYS A 239 -7.05 7.44 -21.76
C LYS A 239 -7.06 5.95 -21.46
N LEU A 240 -8.18 5.43 -20.96
CA LEU A 240 -8.36 4.03 -20.61
C LEU A 240 -9.08 3.27 -21.72
N HIS A 241 -8.60 2.07 -22.03
CA HIS A 241 -9.24 1.11 -22.90
C HIS A 241 -9.52 -0.17 -22.12
N TYR A 242 -10.77 -0.65 -22.21
CA TYR A 242 -11.22 -1.87 -21.54
C TYR A 242 -11.56 -2.91 -22.60
N GLU A 243 -10.85 -4.04 -22.57
CA GLU A 243 -11.04 -5.13 -23.51
C GLU A 243 -11.54 -6.37 -22.77
N PRO A 244 -12.83 -6.73 -22.90
CA PRO A 244 -13.33 -8.01 -22.43
C PRO A 244 -12.74 -9.14 -23.28
N VAL A 245 -12.07 -10.10 -22.64
CA VAL A 245 -11.43 -11.24 -23.30
C VAL A 245 -12.02 -12.53 -22.77
N ARG A 246 -12.22 -13.49 -23.69
CA ARG A 246 -12.72 -14.82 -23.35
C ARG A 246 -11.76 -15.93 -23.71
N GLY A 247 -11.72 -16.96 -22.87
CA GLY A 247 -10.82 -18.10 -23.01
C GLY A 247 -9.50 -17.91 -22.30
N LEU A 248 -9.16 -18.81 -21.37
CA LEU A 248 -7.94 -18.72 -20.54
C LEU A 248 -6.67 -18.44 -21.36
N LYS A 249 -6.44 -19.21 -22.43
CA LYS A 249 -5.26 -19.04 -23.30
C LYS A 249 -5.23 -17.67 -23.97
N THR A 250 -6.39 -17.22 -24.44
CA THR A 250 -6.53 -15.90 -25.07
C THR A 250 -6.29 -14.79 -24.06
N ILE A 251 -6.80 -14.92 -22.84
CA ILE A 251 -6.60 -13.98 -21.73
C ILE A 251 -5.10 -13.84 -21.44
N CYS A 252 -4.40 -14.96 -21.19
CA CYS A 252 -2.97 -14.92 -20.89
C CYS A 252 -2.15 -14.35 -22.05
N LYS A 253 -2.45 -14.77 -23.29
CA LYS A 253 -1.77 -14.26 -24.49
C LYS A 253 -1.96 -12.75 -24.65
N ARG A 254 -3.21 -12.29 -24.60
CA ARG A 254 -3.54 -10.88 -24.81
C ARG A 254 -2.94 -9.99 -23.72
N PHE A 255 -2.97 -10.45 -22.47
CA PHE A 255 -2.39 -9.73 -21.33
C PHE A 255 -0.87 -9.61 -21.47
N ALA A 256 -0.18 -10.68 -21.88
CA ALA A 256 1.25 -10.65 -22.13
C ALA A 256 1.60 -9.69 -23.30
N GLU A 257 0.89 -9.77 -24.42
CA GLU A 257 1.09 -8.88 -25.58
C GLU A 257 0.92 -7.40 -25.22
N GLU A 258 -0.13 -7.04 -24.47
CA GLU A 258 -0.34 -5.65 -24.04
C GLU A 258 0.70 -5.19 -23.02
N SER A 259 1.24 -6.10 -22.20
CA SER A 259 2.30 -5.82 -21.22
C SER A 259 3.69 -5.63 -21.86
N GLU A 260 3.91 -6.11 -23.09
CA GLU A 260 5.15 -5.88 -23.82
C GLU A 260 5.15 -4.53 -24.55
N LYS A 261 3.96 -4.02 -24.90
CA LYS A 261 3.76 -2.76 -25.61
C LYS A 261 4.02 -1.56 -24.70
N LYS A 262 5.20 -0.95 -24.85
CA LYS A 262 5.60 0.26 -24.10
C LYS A 262 4.78 1.53 -24.45
N GLU A 263 3.95 1.48 -25.47
CA GLU A 263 2.96 2.52 -25.80
C GLU A 263 1.82 2.59 -24.77
N ASN A 264 1.48 1.45 -24.16
CA ASN A 264 0.59 1.41 -23.01
C ASN A 264 1.37 1.85 -21.78
N HIS A 265 1.08 3.03 -21.23
CA HIS A 265 1.75 3.49 -20.01
C HIS A 265 1.30 2.70 -18.78
N PHE A 266 0.09 2.14 -18.82
CA PHE A 266 -0.54 1.37 -17.76
C PHE A 266 -1.17 0.12 -18.35
N VAL A 267 -0.98 -1.03 -17.70
CA VAL A 267 -1.60 -2.31 -18.08
C VAL A 267 -2.05 -3.05 -16.83
N GLU A 268 -3.30 -3.53 -16.81
CA GLU A 268 -3.84 -4.39 -15.75
C GLU A 268 -4.81 -5.42 -16.32
N GLY A 269 -5.08 -6.46 -15.54
CA GLY A 269 -6.13 -7.43 -15.84
C GLY A 269 -6.99 -7.72 -14.62
N ILE A 270 -8.29 -7.85 -14.83
CA ILE A 270 -9.24 -8.38 -13.83
C ILE A 270 -9.84 -9.66 -14.39
N VAL A 271 -9.52 -10.78 -13.78
CA VAL A 271 -10.02 -12.10 -14.18
C VAL A 271 -11.23 -12.43 -13.31
N TYR A 272 -12.39 -12.67 -13.92
CA TYR A 272 -13.64 -12.97 -13.23
C TYR A 272 -13.95 -14.47 -13.17
N SER A 273 -13.41 -15.24 -14.12
CA SER A 273 -13.51 -16.71 -14.14
C SER A 273 -12.36 -17.30 -14.97
N LEU A 274 -12.31 -18.64 -15.12
CA LEU A 274 -11.34 -19.26 -16.05
C LEU A 274 -11.51 -18.79 -17.50
N GLU A 275 -12.72 -18.35 -17.86
CA GLU A 275 -13.09 -18.06 -19.24
C GLU A 275 -13.30 -16.57 -19.51
N GLU A 276 -13.30 -15.72 -18.48
CA GLU A 276 -13.68 -14.31 -18.61
C GLU A 276 -12.73 -13.40 -17.83
N ALA A 277 -12.17 -12.42 -18.52
CA ALA A 277 -11.38 -11.34 -17.93
C ALA A 277 -11.62 -10.03 -18.67
N VAL A 278 -11.24 -8.93 -18.04
CA VAL A 278 -11.12 -7.61 -18.70
C VAL A 278 -9.66 -7.19 -18.59
N ILE A 279 -9.05 -6.90 -19.74
CA ILE A 279 -7.71 -6.32 -19.82
C ILE A 279 -7.88 -4.81 -19.98
N MET A 280 -7.15 -4.05 -19.18
CA MET A 280 -7.24 -2.60 -19.10
C MET A 280 -5.90 -2.03 -19.51
N THR A 281 -5.89 -1.14 -20.50
CA THR A 281 -4.69 -0.40 -20.89
C THR A 281 -4.93 1.10 -20.74
N GLY A 282 -3.88 1.83 -20.40
CA GLY A 282 -3.94 3.26 -20.16
C GLY A 282 -2.81 4.01 -20.84
N VAL A 283 -3.13 5.15 -21.46
CA VAL A 283 -2.15 6.03 -22.10
C VAL A 283 -2.29 7.44 -21.54
N LEU A 284 -1.18 8.01 -21.06
CA LEU A 284 -1.15 9.42 -20.62
C LEU A 284 -1.50 10.34 -21.81
N THR A 285 -2.47 11.23 -21.64
CA THR A 285 -2.89 12.22 -22.64
C THR A 285 -3.22 13.58 -22.02
N ASN A 286 -3.11 14.65 -22.81
CA ASN A 286 -3.60 15.98 -22.45
C ASN A 286 -4.98 16.29 -23.04
N GLU A 287 -5.48 15.41 -23.92
CA GLU A 287 -6.73 15.59 -24.64
C GLU A 287 -7.83 14.75 -23.98
N ILE A 288 -9.01 15.35 -23.84
CA ILE A 288 -10.23 14.65 -23.44
C ILE A 288 -10.97 14.29 -24.72
N GLU A 289 -11.22 12.99 -24.94
CA GLU A 289 -12.21 12.57 -25.94
C GLU A 289 -13.60 13.00 -25.44
N GLN A 290 -14.34 13.72 -26.27
CA GLN A 290 -15.74 14.06 -25.95
C GLN A 290 -16.53 12.76 -25.81
N GLU A 291 -17.15 12.57 -24.64
CA GLU A 291 -18.03 11.46 -24.22
C GLU A 291 -17.37 10.27 -23.50
N LYS A 292 -17.35 10.34 -22.16
CA LYS A 292 -18.11 9.46 -21.24
C LYS A 292 -17.55 9.62 -19.83
N ASP A 293 -18.11 10.57 -19.07
CA ASP A 293 -17.99 10.50 -17.61
C ASP A 293 -18.62 9.17 -17.16
N ILE A 294 -17.83 8.32 -16.50
CA ILE A 294 -18.31 7.03 -15.95
C ILE A 294 -19.50 7.27 -15.00
N ILE A 295 -19.52 8.43 -14.33
CA ILE A 295 -20.66 8.95 -13.57
C ILE A 295 -20.84 10.43 -13.93
N PRO A 296 -21.74 10.78 -14.87
CA PRO A 296 -21.90 12.14 -15.37
C PRO A 296 -22.20 13.20 -14.30
N PHE A 297 -22.89 12.83 -13.23
CA PHE A 297 -23.18 13.72 -12.11
C PHE A 297 -22.08 13.72 -11.03
N GLY A 298 -21.15 12.78 -11.06
CA GLY A 298 -20.10 12.58 -10.04
C GLY A 298 -19.09 13.73 -9.98
N ASN A 299 -18.92 14.45 -11.10
CA ASN A 299 -18.09 15.65 -11.20
C ASN A 299 -18.87 16.95 -11.01
N HIS A 300 -20.18 16.89 -10.78
CA HIS A 300 -20.98 18.09 -10.53
C HIS A 300 -20.51 18.79 -9.24
N PRO A 301 -20.26 20.12 -9.23
CA PRO A 301 -19.71 20.83 -8.07
C PRO A 301 -20.50 20.60 -6.78
N ILE A 302 -21.83 20.55 -6.87
CA ILE A 302 -22.71 20.25 -5.72
C ILE A 302 -22.51 18.81 -5.23
N PHE A 303 -22.38 17.84 -6.12
CA PHE A 303 -22.16 16.44 -5.73
C PHE A 303 -20.78 16.26 -5.09
N ARG A 304 -19.73 16.84 -5.69
CA ARG A 304 -18.37 16.83 -5.12
C ARG A 304 -18.30 17.53 -3.76
N CYS A 305 -19.02 18.63 -3.59
CA CYS A 305 -19.09 19.36 -2.32
C CYS A 305 -19.83 18.56 -1.24
N LEU A 306 -20.98 17.96 -1.56
CA LEU A 306 -21.84 17.28 -0.59
C LEU A 306 -21.44 15.83 -0.30
N PHE A 307 -20.90 15.10 -1.27
CA PHE A 307 -20.64 13.65 -1.19
C PHE A 307 -19.24 13.24 -1.66
N GLY A 308 -18.44 14.14 -2.22
CA GLY A 308 -17.09 13.84 -2.70
C GLY A 308 -16.12 13.39 -1.59
N TRP A 309 -16.38 13.78 -0.34
CA TRP A 309 -15.61 13.35 0.84
C TRP A 309 -15.91 11.90 1.28
N MET A 310 -16.95 11.27 0.73
CA MET A 310 -17.33 9.89 1.06
C MET A 310 -16.69 8.84 0.16
N VAL A 311 -15.91 9.25 -0.85
CA VAL A 311 -15.37 8.35 -1.89
C VAL A 311 -13.88 8.63 -2.13
N PRO A 312 -13.01 7.60 -2.15
CA PRO A 312 -13.22 6.24 -1.63
C PRO A 312 -13.07 6.21 -0.08
N PRO A 313 -13.78 5.32 0.63
CA PRO A 313 -13.67 5.22 2.09
C PRO A 313 -12.26 4.76 2.52
N LYS A 314 -11.67 5.43 3.53
CA LYS A 314 -10.35 5.08 4.05
C LYS A 314 -10.29 3.69 4.69
N ILE A 315 -9.48 2.80 4.12
CA ILE A 315 -9.24 1.43 4.60
C ILE A 315 -8.68 1.42 6.04
N SER A 316 -7.83 2.40 6.38
CA SER A 316 -7.24 2.57 7.71
C SER A 316 -8.30 2.72 8.82
N LEU A 317 -9.47 3.29 8.51
CA LEU A 317 -10.57 3.49 9.46
C LEU A 317 -11.48 2.28 9.62
N LEU A 318 -11.62 1.44 8.59
CA LEU A 318 -12.30 0.15 8.69
C LEU A 318 -11.67 -0.77 9.74
N LYS A 319 -10.37 -0.58 10.04
CA LYS A 319 -9.66 -1.36 11.08
C LYS A 319 -10.03 -1.00 12.51
N LEU A 320 -10.36 0.26 12.78
CA LEU A 320 -10.65 0.75 14.15
C LEU A 320 -11.94 0.19 14.75
N THR A 321 -12.78 -0.43 13.91
CA THR A 321 -14.11 -0.93 14.30
C THR A 321 -14.20 -2.47 14.23
N GLN A 322 -13.05 -3.18 14.17
CA GLN A 322 -13.00 -4.65 14.11
C GLN A 322 -12.85 -5.29 15.50
N GLY A 323 -13.89 -5.97 15.99
CA GLY A 323 -13.84 -6.81 17.20
C GLY A 323 -13.14 -8.17 16.98
N GLU A 324 -12.78 -8.87 18.07
CA GLU A 324 -12.00 -10.13 17.99
C GLU A 324 -12.67 -11.26 17.20
N ALA A 325 -14.01 -11.33 17.21
CA ALA A 325 -14.76 -12.34 16.47
C ALA A 325 -14.70 -12.12 14.95
N ILE A 326 -14.81 -10.86 14.50
CA ILE A 326 -14.68 -10.48 13.09
C ILE A 326 -13.22 -10.68 12.63
N ARG A 327 -12.23 -10.42 13.50
CA ARG A 327 -10.81 -10.67 13.21
C ARG A 327 -10.52 -12.14 12.88
N LYS A 328 -11.03 -13.09 13.69
CA LYS A 328 -10.89 -14.53 13.41
C LYS A 328 -11.56 -14.93 12.09
N LEU A 329 -12.70 -14.32 11.77
CA LEU A 329 -13.42 -14.60 10.53
C LEU A 329 -12.59 -14.17 9.30
N TYR A 330 -11.99 -12.99 9.31
CA TYR A 330 -11.09 -12.52 8.23
C TYR A 330 -9.80 -13.35 8.12
N GLU A 331 -9.15 -13.66 9.24
CA GLU A 331 -7.90 -14.45 9.25
C GLU A 331 -8.08 -15.90 8.76
N GLN A 332 -9.29 -16.46 8.94
CA GLN A 332 -9.58 -17.86 8.61
C GLN A 332 -10.35 -18.06 7.29
N HIS A 333 -11.10 -17.05 6.81
CA HIS A 333 -12.02 -17.19 5.68
C HIS A 333 -11.80 -16.19 4.53
N HIS A 334 -10.78 -15.33 4.59
CA HIS A 334 -10.39 -14.47 3.46
C HIS A 334 -9.01 -14.81 2.95
N VAL A 335 -8.87 -14.84 1.62
CA VAL A 335 -7.59 -14.82 0.93
C VAL A 335 -7.28 -13.37 0.61
N ILE A 336 -6.12 -12.92 1.05
CA ILE A 336 -5.47 -11.66 0.64
C ILE A 336 -4.04 -12.08 0.36
N GLN A 337 -3.77 -12.46 -0.88
CA GLN A 337 -2.48 -12.98 -1.30
C GLN A 337 -2.11 -12.40 -2.64
N ASP A 338 -0.89 -11.90 -2.69
CA ASP A 338 -0.21 -11.44 -3.89
C ASP A 338 0.91 -12.44 -4.18
N MET A 339 1.08 -12.78 -5.45
CA MET A 339 2.01 -13.81 -5.90
C MET A 339 2.69 -13.35 -7.17
N MET A 340 4.00 -13.16 -7.07
CA MET A 340 4.84 -12.85 -8.20
C MET A 340 5.20 -14.15 -8.92
N ILE A 341 5.06 -14.18 -10.23
CA ILE A 341 5.50 -15.31 -11.06
C ILE A 341 6.00 -14.79 -12.43
N PRO A 342 6.86 -15.56 -13.12
CA PRO A 342 7.18 -15.28 -14.52
C PRO A 342 5.92 -15.26 -15.40
N MET A 343 5.83 -14.33 -16.37
CA MET A 343 4.66 -14.18 -17.24
C MET A 343 4.30 -15.48 -17.99
N LYS A 344 5.31 -16.26 -18.37
CA LYS A 344 5.16 -17.59 -19.02
C LYS A 344 4.36 -18.61 -18.19
N SER A 345 4.26 -18.42 -16.88
CA SER A 345 3.56 -19.33 -15.96
C SER A 345 2.15 -18.85 -15.60
N LEU A 346 1.66 -17.76 -16.19
CA LEU A 346 0.37 -17.15 -15.86
C LEU A 346 -0.82 -18.11 -16.05
N GLU A 347 -0.87 -18.84 -17.17
CA GLU A 347 -1.95 -19.81 -17.45
C GLU A 347 -2.04 -20.87 -16.35
N GLN A 348 -0.90 -21.46 -15.99
CA GLN A 348 -0.82 -22.48 -14.95
C GLN A 348 -1.17 -21.92 -13.57
N CYS A 349 -0.80 -20.66 -13.30
CA CYS A 349 -1.11 -19.97 -12.06
C CYS A 349 -2.62 -19.78 -11.90
N ILE A 350 -3.31 -19.24 -12.90
CA ILE A 350 -4.76 -19.04 -12.86
C ILE A 350 -5.50 -20.38 -12.66
N GLN A 351 -5.05 -21.46 -13.32
CA GLN A 351 -5.61 -22.81 -13.10
C GLN A 351 -5.39 -23.32 -11.67
N THR A 352 -4.21 -23.06 -11.10
CA THR A 352 -3.88 -23.43 -9.72
C THR A 352 -4.75 -22.65 -8.74
N PHE A 353 -4.92 -21.33 -8.92
CA PHE A 353 -5.81 -20.51 -8.09
C PHE A 353 -7.26 -20.98 -8.18
N HIS A 354 -7.74 -21.28 -9.39
CA HIS A 354 -9.09 -21.80 -9.59
C HIS A 354 -9.34 -23.12 -8.84
N SER A 355 -8.37 -24.04 -8.89
CA SER A 355 -8.52 -25.36 -8.27
C SER A 355 -8.36 -25.35 -6.76
N VAL A 356 -7.43 -24.55 -6.22
CA VAL A 356 -7.10 -24.54 -4.79
C VAL A 356 -8.03 -23.64 -3.98
N ILE A 357 -8.25 -22.40 -4.42
CA ILE A 357 -8.98 -21.39 -3.63
C ILE A 357 -10.28 -20.92 -4.29
N LYS A 358 -10.36 -20.95 -5.63
CA LYS A 358 -11.51 -20.47 -6.42
C LYS A 358 -11.99 -19.09 -5.97
N VAL A 359 -11.04 -18.18 -5.79
CA VAL A 359 -11.30 -16.78 -5.45
C VAL A 359 -11.29 -15.96 -6.73
N TYR A 360 -12.32 -15.14 -6.90
CA TYR A 360 -12.44 -14.16 -7.96
C TYR A 360 -13.05 -12.87 -7.40
N PRO A 361 -12.75 -11.70 -7.98
CA PRO A 361 -11.82 -11.51 -9.11
C PRO A 361 -10.34 -11.76 -8.72
N LEU A 362 -9.53 -12.12 -9.71
CA LEU A 362 -8.06 -12.04 -9.61
C LEU A 362 -7.59 -10.74 -10.26
N TRP A 363 -6.68 -10.05 -9.60
CA TRP A 363 -5.99 -8.88 -10.16
C TRP A 363 -4.67 -9.34 -10.77
N LEU A 364 -4.40 -8.89 -11.99
CA LEU A 364 -3.16 -9.14 -12.73
C LEU A 364 -2.44 -7.82 -12.93
N CYS A 365 -1.22 -7.72 -12.42
CA CYS A 365 -0.38 -6.54 -12.56
C CYS A 365 0.99 -6.91 -13.14
N PRO A 366 1.33 -6.49 -14.38
CA PRO A 366 2.58 -6.86 -15.01
C PRO A 366 3.72 -5.97 -14.54
N PHE A 367 4.91 -6.56 -14.37
CA PHE A 367 6.11 -5.81 -14.01
C PHE A 367 7.36 -6.38 -14.66
N ILE A 368 8.28 -5.49 -15.05
CA ILE A 368 9.61 -5.89 -15.51
C ILE A 368 10.54 -6.04 -14.32
N LEU A 369 11.26 -7.16 -14.25
CA LEU A 369 12.28 -7.40 -13.25
C LEU A 369 13.66 -7.26 -13.91
N PRO A 370 14.41 -6.19 -13.63
CA PRO A 370 15.74 -5.99 -14.21
C PRO A 370 16.76 -6.94 -13.56
N HIS A 371 17.82 -7.28 -14.31
CA HIS A 371 18.95 -8.06 -13.79
C HIS A 371 19.89 -7.18 -12.93
N ASN A 372 19.35 -6.70 -11.80
CA ASN A 372 20.08 -5.96 -10.77
C ASN A 372 20.40 -6.87 -9.57
N PRO A 373 21.45 -6.56 -8.79
CA PRO A 373 21.65 -7.20 -7.49
C PRO A 373 20.47 -6.94 -6.55
N GLY A 374 20.26 -7.82 -5.56
CA GLY A 374 19.24 -7.64 -4.52
C GLY A 374 18.57 -8.94 -4.11
N MET A 375 17.53 -8.85 -3.28
CA MET A 375 16.78 -10.03 -2.82
C MET A 375 15.86 -10.62 -3.89
N VAL A 376 15.39 -9.78 -4.82
CA VAL A 376 14.46 -10.17 -5.90
C VAL A 376 15.08 -9.75 -7.22
N HIS A 377 15.41 -10.75 -8.03
CA HIS A 377 16.03 -10.58 -9.35
C HIS A 377 15.63 -11.77 -10.25
N PRO A 378 15.74 -11.63 -11.58
CA PRO A 378 15.50 -12.73 -12.51
C PRO A 378 16.44 -13.89 -12.24
N LYS A 379 16.01 -15.10 -12.61
CA LYS A 379 16.86 -16.30 -12.50
C LYS A 379 17.99 -16.32 -13.54
N GLY A 380 17.76 -15.73 -14.71
CA GLY A 380 18.74 -15.60 -15.78
C GLY A 380 19.47 -14.26 -15.73
N ASP A 381 20.38 -14.06 -16.69
CA ASP A 381 21.20 -12.85 -16.80
C ASP A 381 20.50 -11.70 -17.56
N GLU A 382 19.24 -11.90 -17.95
CA GLU A 382 18.42 -10.94 -18.69
C GLU A 382 17.23 -10.48 -17.84
N GLU A 383 16.67 -9.32 -18.20
CA GLU A 383 15.41 -8.86 -17.60
C GLU A 383 14.26 -9.83 -17.91
N GLU A 384 13.37 -10.04 -16.93
CA GLU A 384 12.24 -10.97 -17.07
C GLU A 384 10.93 -10.25 -16.82
N LEU A 385 9.98 -10.40 -17.74
CA LEU A 385 8.60 -9.93 -17.55
C LEU A 385 7.88 -10.90 -16.62
N CYS A 386 7.39 -10.36 -15.52
CA CYS A 386 6.66 -11.07 -14.48
C CYS A 386 5.26 -10.48 -14.31
N VAL A 387 4.43 -11.18 -13.55
CA VAL A 387 3.07 -10.76 -13.21
C VAL A 387 2.82 -11.02 -11.74
N ASP A 388 2.24 -10.04 -11.06
CA ASP A 388 1.62 -10.22 -9.76
C ASP A 388 0.18 -10.68 -9.95
N VAL A 389 -0.19 -11.75 -9.25
CA VAL A 389 -1.53 -12.33 -9.25
C VAL A 389 -2.15 -12.15 -7.87
N GLY A 390 -2.91 -11.06 -7.71
CA GLY A 390 -3.60 -10.71 -6.48
C GLY A 390 -4.95 -11.44 -6.35
N ALA A 391 -5.14 -12.21 -5.29
CA ALA A 391 -6.42 -12.81 -4.93
C ALA A 391 -6.97 -12.20 -3.64
N TYR A 392 -8.11 -11.53 -3.76
CA TYR A 392 -8.79 -10.84 -2.66
C TYR A 392 -10.24 -11.30 -2.55
N GLY A 393 -10.56 -12.15 -1.57
CA GLY A 393 -11.94 -12.55 -1.36
C GLY A 393 -12.14 -13.80 -0.50
N MET A 394 -13.40 -14.22 -0.40
CA MET A 394 -13.77 -15.48 0.25
C MET A 394 -13.56 -16.66 -0.71
N PRO A 395 -12.80 -17.69 -0.32
CA PRO A 395 -12.73 -18.94 -1.07
C PRO A 395 -14.12 -19.56 -1.23
N GLN A 396 -14.38 -20.09 -2.43
CA GLN A 396 -15.66 -20.74 -2.75
C GLN A 396 -15.58 -22.28 -2.70
N THR A 397 -14.44 -22.84 -2.26
CA THR A 397 -14.23 -24.29 -2.16
C THR A 397 -14.82 -24.85 -0.87
N LYS A 398 -15.47 -26.02 -0.94
CA LYS A 398 -16.22 -26.62 0.19
C LYS A 398 -15.35 -27.03 1.39
N HIS A 399 -14.03 -27.16 1.21
CA HIS A 399 -13.07 -27.62 2.21
C HIS A 399 -11.82 -26.73 2.24
N PHE A 400 -12.00 -25.42 2.20
CA PHE A 400 -10.88 -24.49 2.30
C PHE A 400 -10.24 -24.55 3.69
N GLU A 401 -8.96 -24.92 3.72
CA GLU A 401 -8.10 -24.74 4.89
C GLU A 401 -7.06 -23.68 4.59
N ALA A 402 -7.12 -22.53 5.28
CA ALA A 402 -6.30 -21.36 4.97
C ALA A 402 -4.80 -21.67 4.91
N MET A 403 -4.26 -22.36 5.91
CA MET A 403 -2.82 -22.68 5.96
C MET A 403 -2.42 -23.69 4.88
N ALA A 404 -3.14 -24.80 4.74
CA ALA A 404 -2.80 -25.84 3.77
C ALA A 404 -2.90 -25.33 2.33
N SER A 405 -3.97 -24.60 2.02
CA SER A 405 -4.20 -24.01 0.70
C SER A 405 -3.14 -22.97 0.36
N THR A 406 -2.80 -22.09 1.32
CA THR A 406 -1.72 -21.10 1.11
C THR A 406 -0.37 -21.79 0.90
N ARG A 407 -0.03 -22.82 1.69
CA ARG A 407 1.21 -23.59 1.52
C ARG A 407 1.29 -24.29 0.17
N GLN A 408 0.15 -24.75 -0.36
CA GLN A 408 0.09 -25.34 -1.69
C GLN A 408 0.38 -24.30 -2.78
N LEU A 409 -0.20 -23.10 -2.67
CA LEU A 409 0.09 -21.99 -3.59
C LEU A 409 1.55 -21.53 -3.49
N GLU A 410 2.09 -21.34 -2.29
CA GLU A 410 3.51 -21.02 -2.07
C GLU A 410 4.44 -22.08 -2.71
N LYS A 411 4.09 -23.37 -2.59
CA LYS A 411 4.83 -24.45 -3.23
C LYS A 411 4.77 -24.33 -4.75
N PHE A 412 3.62 -24.01 -5.31
CA PHE A 412 3.47 -23.78 -6.75
C PHE A 412 4.34 -22.61 -7.22
N VAL A 413 4.25 -21.45 -6.57
CA VAL A 413 5.03 -20.24 -6.89
C VAL A 413 6.52 -20.56 -6.90
N ARG A 414 7.03 -21.22 -5.86
CA ARG A 414 8.44 -21.66 -5.80
C ARG A 414 8.84 -22.60 -6.93
N ASN A 415 7.95 -23.49 -7.37
CA ASN A 415 8.24 -24.44 -8.45
C ASN A 415 8.34 -23.75 -9.81
N VAL A 416 7.63 -22.64 -10.01
CA VAL A 416 7.69 -21.84 -11.23
C VAL A 416 8.72 -20.71 -11.16
N HIS A 417 9.52 -20.67 -10.08
CA HIS A 417 10.51 -19.62 -9.80
C HIS A 417 9.90 -18.23 -9.64
N GLY A 418 8.71 -18.15 -9.06
CA GLY A 418 8.11 -16.91 -8.57
C GLY A 418 8.46 -16.59 -7.13
#